data_AF-A0A7R9P0H8-F1
#
_entry.id   AF-A0A7R9P0H8-F1
#
_cell.length_a   1.000
_cell.length_b   1.000
_cell.length_c   1.000
_cell.angle_alpha   90.00
_cell.angle_beta   90.00
_cell.angle_gamma   90.00
#
_symmetry.space_group_name_H-M   'P 1'
#
loop_
_entity.id
_entity.type
_entity.pdbx_description
1 polymer ?
#
loop_
_entity_poly.entity_id
_entity_poly.type
_entity_poly.pdbx_seq_one_letter_code
_entity_poly.pdbx_strand_id
1 'polypeptide(L)'
;NLVAPGPYPQINNKLFGYPSFPLLTQREHVTPDLFCKSNTTGSPHCSDKYCKCPYVIDLPLDSLVEIVLIDISIIRDQDHPFHLHGYSFHVVAMGTVGENVTLDYIRDLNEKGKIPKKLNNAPIKDTVSVPTRGYAILRFVTSNPGYWFFHCHISNHVEMGMALVMKVGDHEDMLEEPEDFPTCGSWQRKADSGDEKQLEPGVRDVNKQSSNLMLANDVITKDISYLPSLQLDLYNEGTKKILRTIYINHFHEKSS
;
A
#
# COMPACT_ATOMS: atom_id res chain seq x y z
N ASN A 1 -19.65 1.75 -19.28
CA ASN A 1 -19.29 3.13 -18.87
C ASN A 1 -18.60 3.09 -17.52
N LEU A 2 -17.26 3.09 -17.52
CA LEU A 2 -16.48 3.27 -16.30
C LEU A 2 -16.72 4.72 -15.85
N VAL A 3 -17.55 4.92 -14.83
CA VAL A 3 -17.71 6.23 -14.21
C VAL A 3 -16.37 6.56 -13.56
N ALA A 4 -15.71 7.61 -14.04
CA ALA A 4 -14.43 8.06 -13.51
C ALA A 4 -14.56 8.27 -11.99
N PRO A 5 -13.76 7.61 -11.14
CA PRO A 5 -13.94 7.64 -9.68
C PRO A 5 -13.57 8.98 -9.00
N GLY A 6 -13.52 10.10 -9.72
CA GLY A 6 -13.07 11.40 -9.22
C GLY A 6 -11.75 11.88 -9.85
N PRO A 7 -11.28 13.10 -9.54
CA PRO A 7 -10.17 13.76 -10.23
C PRO A 7 -8.77 13.37 -9.74
N TYR A 8 -8.65 12.38 -8.84
CA TYR A 8 -7.41 12.07 -8.13
C TYR A 8 -6.92 10.65 -8.42
N PRO A 9 -5.59 10.41 -8.38
CA PRO A 9 -5.01 9.06 -8.37
C PRO A 9 -5.49 8.24 -7.17
N GLN A 10 -5.95 7.02 -7.40
CA GLN A 10 -6.63 6.20 -6.39
C GLN A 10 -6.31 4.71 -6.55
N ILE A 11 -6.65 3.95 -5.51
CA ILE A 11 -6.63 2.48 -5.53
C ILE A 11 -8.01 1.97 -5.12
N ASN A 12 -8.59 1.08 -5.91
CA ASN A 12 -9.91 0.49 -5.60
C ASN A 12 -11.01 1.53 -5.28
N ASN A 13 -11.00 2.67 -6.01
CA ASN A 13 -11.86 3.84 -5.81
C ASN A 13 -11.77 4.47 -4.41
N LYS A 14 -10.61 4.32 -3.75
CA LYS A 14 -10.30 4.87 -2.44
C LYS A 14 -9.09 5.78 -2.56
N LEU A 15 -9.20 6.92 -1.91
CA LEU A 15 -8.14 7.89 -1.68
C LEU A 15 -7.57 7.60 -0.28
N PHE A 16 -6.27 7.35 -0.21
CA PHE A 16 -5.61 7.15 1.08
C PHE A 16 -5.67 8.44 1.90
N GLY A 17 -6.33 8.38 3.06
CA GLY A 17 -6.27 9.40 4.09
C GLY A 17 -5.23 9.02 5.13
N TYR A 18 -4.27 9.90 5.39
CA TYR A 18 -3.28 9.67 6.44
C TYR A 18 -3.93 9.79 7.82
N PRO A 19 -3.81 8.77 8.69
CA PRO A 19 -4.21 8.91 10.08
C PRO A 19 -3.32 9.94 10.79
N SER A 20 -3.82 10.57 11.85
CA SER A 20 -3.05 11.54 12.65
C SER A 20 -2.06 10.88 13.63
N PHE A 21 -1.95 9.55 13.58
CA PHE A 21 -1.07 8.73 14.40
C PHE A 21 -0.53 7.53 13.60
N PRO A 22 0.66 7.01 13.94
CA PRO A 22 1.23 5.81 13.34
C PRO A 22 0.42 4.55 13.70
N LEU A 23 0.02 3.77 12.69
CA LEU A 23 -0.76 2.53 12.90
C LEU A 23 0.00 1.44 13.66
N LEU A 24 1.33 1.41 13.56
CA LEU A 24 2.17 0.34 14.12
C LEU A 24 2.44 0.51 15.61
N THR A 25 2.64 1.74 16.08
CA THR A 25 3.11 2.06 17.45
C THR A 25 2.03 2.67 18.34
N GLN A 26 0.85 3.01 17.79
CA GLN A 26 -0.30 3.51 18.55
C GLN A 26 -1.54 2.68 18.24
N ARG A 27 -1.45 1.38 18.52
CA ARG A 27 -2.45 0.35 18.18
C ARG A 27 -3.77 0.57 18.91
N GLU A 28 -3.72 1.15 20.10
CA GLU A 28 -4.85 1.51 20.94
C GLU A 28 -5.81 2.52 20.27
N HIS A 29 -5.31 3.30 19.31
CA HIS A 29 -6.12 4.23 18.53
C HIS A 29 -6.71 3.60 17.25
N VAL A 30 -6.31 2.38 16.89
CA VAL A 30 -6.78 1.69 15.69
C VAL A 30 -8.15 1.06 15.94
N THR A 31 -9.21 1.73 15.47
CA THR A 31 -10.57 1.21 15.54
C THR A 31 -11.08 0.75 14.16
N PRO A 32 -11.98 -0.24 14.06
CA PRO A 32 -12.52 -0.70 12.78
C PRO A 32 -13.20 0.40 11.94
N ASP A 33 -13.72 1.45 12.59
CA ASP A 33 -14.39 2.57 11.92
C ASP A 33 -13.41 3.57 11.28
N LEU A 34 -12.12 3.47 11.59
CA LEU A 34 -11.07 4.29 10.99
C LEU A 34 -10.88 4.00 9.49
N PHE A 35 -11.10 2.76 9.06
CA PHE A 35 -10.74 2.30 7.73
C PHE A 35 -11.87 2.45 6.71
N CYS A 36 -11.49 2.59 5.43
CA CYS A 36 -12.45 2.59 4.33
C CYS A 36 -13.25 1.28 4.29
N LYS A 37 -14.55 1.33 4.60
CA LYS A 37 -15.46 0.19 4.45
C LYS A 37 -15.79 -0.07 2.99
N SER A 38 -16.14 -1.32 2.67
CA SER A 38 -16.49 -1.72 1.30
C SER A 38 -17.83 -1.15 0.81
N ASN A 39 -18.72 -0.73 1.72
CA ASN A 39 -20.03 -0.18 1.38
C ASN A 39 -19.97 1.34 1.52
N THR A 40 -20.11 2.04 0.39
CA THR A 40 -19.94 3.50 0.27
C THR A 40 -21.13 4.28 0.84
N THR A 41 -22.28 3.63 1.04
CA THR A 41 -23.51 4.25 1.52
C THR A 41 -23.44 4.55 3.02
N GLY A 42 -23.45 5.84 3.37
CA GLY A 42 -23.58 6.31 4.76
C GLY A 42 -22.27 6.41 5.54
N SER A 43 -21.10 6.21 4.92
CA SER A 43 -19.82 6.50 5.57
C SER A 43 -19.52 8.01 5.53
N PRO A 44 -19.15 8.65 6.66
CA PRO A 44 -18.77 10.07 6.67
C PRO A 44 -17.51 10.36 5.84
N HIS A 45 -16.76 9.33 5.46
CA HIS A 45 -15.54 9.41 4.69
C HIS A 45 -15.75 9.20 3.18
N CYS A 46 -17.00 8.92 2.76
CA CYS A 46 -17.33 8.61 1.38
C CYS A 46 -18.25 9.67 0.76
N SER A 47 -17.90 10.10 -0.45
CA SER A 47 -18.81 10.79 -1.36
C SER A 47 -19.44 9.78 -2.34
N ASP A 48 -20.41 10.21 -3.15
CA ASP A 48 -21.02 9.37 -4.19
C ASP A 48 -20.00 8.83 -5.22
N LYS A 49 -18.79 9.41 -5.29
CA LYS A 49 -17.78 9.09 -6.30
C LYS A 49 -16.57 8.32 -5.77
N TYR A 50 -16.12 8.61 -4.54
CA TYR A 50 -14.95 7.97 -3.90
C TYR A 50 -14.95 8.18 -2.38
N CYS A 51 -14.14 7.40 -1.68
CA CYS A 51 -13.89 7.53 -0.24
C CYS A 51 -12.49 8.06 0.06
N LYS A 52 -12.34 8.91 1.08
CA LYS A 52 -11.05 9.37 1.63
C LYS A 52 -10.90 8.92 3.07
N CYS A 53 -10.08 7.91 3.29
CA CYS A 53 -9.85 7.29 4.60
C CYS A 53 -8.56 6.45 4.56
N PRO A 54 -7.98 6.10 5.72
CA PRO A 54 -6.94 5.07 5.76
C PRO A 54 -7.46 3.78 5.10
N TYR A 55 -6.76 3.32 4.06
CA TYR A 55 -7.11 2.11 3.33
C TYR A 55 -6.16 0.98 3.73
N VAL A 56 -6.67 0.02 4.50
CA VAL A 56 -5.91 -1.13 4.99
C VAL A 56 -6.44 -2.42 4.37
N ILE A 57 -5.54 -3.33 4.01
CA ILE A 57 -5.85 -4.71 3.63
C ILE A 57 -5.22 -5.65 4.64
N ASP A 58 -6.05 -6.46 5.30
CA ASP A 58 -5.61 -7.52 6.19
C ASP A 58 -5.09 -8.75 5.41
N LEU A 59 -3.89 -9.17 5.79
CA LEU A 59 -3.19 -10.34 5.29
C LEU A 59 -2.76 -11.19 6.49
N PRO A 60 -3.09 -12.48 6.53
CA PRO A 60 -2.57 -13.37 7.56
C PRO A 60 -1.07 -13.58 7.39
N LEU A 61 -0.40 -13.88 8.49
CA LEU A 61 1.01 -14.26 8.52
C LEU A 61 1.22 -15.58 7.73
N ASP A 62 2.43 -15.77 7.23
CA ASP A 62 2.91 -16.99 6.57
C ASP A 62 2.05 -17.47 5.40
N SER A 63 1.50 -16.54 4.63
CA SER A 63 0.61 -16.83 3.50
C SER A 63 1.19 -16.35 2.18
N LEU A 64 0.95 -17.12 1.11
CA LEU A 64 1.32 -16.70 -0.24
C LEU A 64 0.29 -15.70 -0.76
N VAL A 65 0.69 -14.46 -0.97
CA VAL A 65 -0.16 -13.41 -1.51
C VAL A 65 0.12 -13.20 -2.99
N GLU A 66 -0.93 -13.14 -3.80
CA GLU A 66 -0.86 -12.69 -5.20
C GLU A 66 -1.57 -11.34 -5.32
N ILE A 67 -0.83 -10.30 -5.71
CA ILE A 67 -1.37 -8.98 -6.01
C ILE A 67 -1.52 -8.84 -7.52
N VAL A 68 -2.71 -8.47 -7.97
CA VAL A 68 -2.97 -8.16 -9.38
C VAL A 68 -3.19 -6.67 -9.51
N LEU A 69 -2.16 -5.96 -9.98
CA LEU A 69 -2.20 -4.53 -10.33
C LEU A 69 -2.76 -4.37 -11.73
N ILE A 70 -3.78 -3.53 -11.89
CA ILE A 70 -4.37 -3.23 -13.20
C ILE A 70 -4.52 -1.73 -13.32
N ASP A 71 -3.90 -1.13 -14.33
CA ASP A 71 -4.08 0.27 -14.66
C ASP A 71 -5.28 0.46 -15.60
N ILE A 72 -6.28 1.23 -15.16
CA ILE A 72 -7.48 1.56 -15.96
C ILE A 72 -7.52 3.01 -16.44
N SER A 73 -6.38 3.68 -16.40
CA SER A 73 -6.29 5.11 -16.69
C SER A 73 -6.63 5.42 -18.14
N ILE A 74 -7.38 6.51 -18.33
CA ILE A 74 -8.04 6.84 -19.62
C ILE A 74 -7.33 7.99 -20.35
N ILE A 75 -6.65 8.88 -19.63
CA ILE A 75 -6.33 10.23 -20.15
C ILE A 75 -4.83 10.49 -20.33
N ARG A 76 -3.97 9.92 -19.49
CA ARG A 76 -2.52 10.13 -19.55
C ARG A 76 -1.83 8.79 -19.67
N ASP A 77 -1.02 8.63 -20.72
CA ASP A 77 -0.18 7.45 -20.90
C ASP A 77 1.00 7.47 -19.92
N GLN A 78 0.70 7.39 -18.62
CA GLN A 78 1.68 7.40 -17.56
C GLN A 78 1.70 6.06 -16.84
N ASP A 79 2.89 5.49 -16.72
CA ASP A 79 3.12 4.30 -15.93
C ASP A 79 3.07 4.62 -14.43
N HIS A 80 2.82 3.59 -13.61
CA HIS A 80 2.70 3.74 -12.17
C HIS A 80 3.70 2.84 -11.45
N PRO A 81 4.83 3.39 -10.96
CA PRO A 81 5.79 2.62 -10.18
C PRO A 81 5.23 2.34 -8.78
N PHE A 82 4.79 1.13 -8.51
CA PHE A 82 4.31 0.72 -7.18
C PHE A 82 5.43 0.12 -6.35
N HIS A 83 5.60 0.65 -5.14
CA HIS A 83 6.58 0.22 -4.17
C HIS A 83 5.90 -0.39 -2.94
N LEU A 84 6.45 -1.49 -2.41
CA LEU A 84 6.01 -2.14 -1.19
C LEU A 84 7.10 -2.06 -0.12
N HIS A 85 6.76 -1.49 1.03
CA HIS A 85 7.65 -1.43 2.18
C HIS A 85 7.77 -2.81 2.86
N GLY A 86 8.91 -3.09 3.47
CA GLY A 86 9.13 -4.28 4.32
C GLY A 86 9.19 -5.63 3.59
N TYR A 87 9.05 -5.63 2.26
CA TYR A 87 9.01 -6.84 1.43
C TYR A 87 9.69 -6.60 0.08
N SER A 88 10.29 -7.66 -0.45
CA SER A 88 10.46 -7.84 -1.89
C SER A 88 9.42 -8.83 -2.42
N PHE A 89 9.07 -8.72 -3.70
CA PHE A 89 8.10 -9.56 -4.39
C PHE A 89 8.62 -10.04 -5.74
N HIS A 90 8.10 -11.17 -6.20
CA HIS A 90 8.32 -11.67 -7.55
C HIS A 90 7.33 -11.07 -8.52
N VAL A 91 7.82 -10.50 -9.63
CA VAL A 91 6.95 -10.08 -10.75
C VAL A 91 6.74 -11.29 -11.66
N VAL A 92 5.58 -11.95 -11.51
CA VAL A 92 5.28 -13.22 -12.20
C VAL A 92 4.58 -13.02 -13.54
N ALA A 93 3.93 -11.89 -13.76
CA ALA A 93 3.38 -11.52 -15.06
C ALA A 93 3.30 -10.00 -15.19
N MET A 94 3.44 -9.50 -16.41
CA MET A 94 3.25 -8.09 -16.73
C MET A 94 2.88 -7.97 -18.20
N GLY A 95 2.00 -7.04 -18.54
CA GLY A 95 1.62 -6.82 -19.93
C GLY A 95 0.78 -5.57 -20.10
N THR A 96 0.72 -5.07 -21.33
CA THR A 96 -0.23 -4.03 -21.71
C THR A 96 -1.55 -4.68 -22.15
N VAL A 97 -2.63 -3.93 -21.98
CA VAL A 97 -3.97 -4.29 -22.42
C VAL A 97 -4.42 -3.29 -23.47
N GLY A 98 -5.13 -3.78 -24.49
CA GLY A 98 -5.63 -2.93 -25.56
C GLY A 98 -6.72 -1.96 -25.08
N GLU A 99 -7.17 -1.10 -25.99
CA GLU A 99 -7.99 0.05 -25.60
C GLU A 99 -9.37 -0.28 -25.01
N ASN A 100 -9.88 -1.47 -25.31
CA ASN A 100 -11.24 -1.92 -25.00
C ASN A 100 -11.31 -2.99 -23.91
N VAL A 101 -10.26 -3.13 -23.09
CA VAL A 101 -10.20 -4.15 -22.04
C VAL A 101 -10.81 -3.63 -20.74
N THR A 102 -11.71 -4.41 -20.14
CA THR A 102 -12.33 -4.10 -18.84
C THR A 102 -11.56 -4.72 -17.67
N LEU A 103 -11.74 -4.17 -16.47
CA LEU A 103 -11.25 -4.75 -15.22
C LEU A 103 -11.64 -6.22 -15.06
N ASP A 104 -12.94 -6.49 -15.25
CA ASP A 104 -13.49 -7.83 -15.09
C ASP A 104 -12.86 -8.82 -16.07
N TYR A 105 -12.47 -8.37 -17.26
CA TYR A 105 -11.79 -9.22 -18.24
C TYR A 105 -10.42 -9.68 -17.74
N ILE A 106 -9.56 -8.75 -17.26
CA ILE A 106 -8.23 -9.13 -16.76
C ILE A 106 -8.33 -9.96 -15.48
N ARG A 107 -9.28 -9.62 -14.59
CA ARG A 107 -9.56 -10.44 -13.41
C ARG A 107 -9.96 -11.86 -13.81
N ASP A 108 -10.90 -12.00 -14.74
CA ASP A 108 -11.39 -13.29 -15.24
C ASP A 108 -10.27 -14.12 -15.89
N LEU A 109 -9.42 -13.48 -16.70
CA LEU A 109 -8.25 -14.13 -17.26
C LEU A 109 -7.27 -14.62 -16.18
N ASN A 110 -7.03 -13.82 -15.14
CA ASN A 110 -6.16 -14.21 -14.05
C ASN A 110 -6.71 -15.39 -13.25
N GLU A 111 -7.98 -15.32 -12.88
CA GLU A 111 -8.69 -16.33 -12.09
C GLU A 111 -8.82 -17.66 -12.84
N LYS A 112 -9.05 -17.60 -14.17
CA LYS A 112 -9.08 -18.79 -15.04
C LYS A 112 -7.68 -19.30 -15.43
N GLY A 113 -6.61 -18.70 -14.91
CA GLY A 113 -5.23 -19.12 -15.21
C GLY A 113 -4.81 -18.88 -16.67
N LYS A 114 -5.50 -17.98 -17.38
CA LYS A 114 -5.22 -17.66 -18.79
C LYS A 114 -4.11 -16.64 -18.98
N ILE A 115 -3.69 -15.95 -17.91
CA ILE A 115 -2.50 -15.10 -17.92
C ILE A 115 -1.28 -16.00 -17.67
N PRO A 116 -0.33 -16.11 -18.63
CA PRO A 116 0.88 -16.90 -18.43
C PRO A 116 1.74 -16.26 -17.34
N LYS A 117 2.01 -17.03 -16.28
CA LYS A 117 2.84 -16.59 -15.15
C LYS A 117 4.20 -17.26 -15.21
N LYS A 118 5.26 -16.47 -15.16
CA LYS A 118 6.63 -16.95 -14.96
C LYS A 118 6.79 -17.30 -13.47
N LEU A 119 6.67 -18.57 -13.13
CA LEU A 119 6.82 -19.04 -11.75
C LEU A 119 8.28 -19.36 -11.42
N ASN A 120 9.04 -19.83 -12.41
CA ASN A 120 10.47 -20.11 -12.28
C ASN A 120 11.32 -18.87 -12.56
N ASN A 121 12.25 -18.54 -11.66
CA ASN A 121 13.20 -17.43 -11.80
C ASN A 121 12.52 -16.10 -12.21
N ALA A 122 11.38 -15.80 -11.59
CA ALA A 122 10.74 -14.49 -11.69
C ALA A 122 11.63 -13.42 -11.01
N PRO A 123 11.80 -12.23 -11.61
CA PRO A 123 12.61 -11.18 -11.01
C PRO A 123 12.03 -10.74 -9.66
N ILE A 124 12.92 -10.59 -8.67
CA ILE A 124 12.60 -10.09 -7.33
C ILE A 124 12.80 -8.57 -7.33
N LYS A 125 11.81 -7.83 -6.86
CA LYS A 125 11.78 -6.37 -6.82
C LYS A 125 11.00 -5.88 -5.60
N ASP A 126 11.30 -4.67 -5.15
CA ASP A 126 10.51 -3.89 -4.20
C ASP A 126 9.60 -2.85 -4.89
N THR A 127 9.93 -2.51 -6.15
CA THR A 127 9.20 -1.57 -7.00
C THR A 127 8.96 -2.14 -8.40
N VAL A 128 7.75 -1.99 -8.92
CA VAL A 128 7.36 -2.38 -10.28
C VAL A 128 6.62 -1.25 -10.97
N SER A 129 7.04 -0.90 -12.19
CA SER A 129 6.30 0.01 -13.06
C SER A 129 5.14 -0.75 -13.69
N VAL A 130 3.90 -0.41 -13.29
CA VAL A 130 2.69 -0.92 -13.92
C VAL A 130 2.51 -0.18 -15.24
N PRO A 131 2.52 -0.88 -16.38
CA PRO A 131 2.37 -0.22 -17.67
C PRO A 131 1.03 0.49 -17.77
N THR A 132 1.03 1.63 -18.46
CA THR A 132 -0.18 2.33 -18.90
C THR A 132 -1.14 1.34 -19.55
N ARG A 133 -2.40 1.36 -19.09
CA ARG A 133 -3.46 0.46 -19.58
C ARG A 133 -2.93 -0.96 -19.61
N GLY A 134 -2.39 -1.42 -18.48
CA GLY A 134 -1.71 -2.69 -18.39
C GLY A 134 -1.97 -3.36 -17.06
N TYR A 135 -1.23 -4.43 -16.80
CA TYR A 135 -1.27 -5.13 -15.54
C TYR A 135 0.13 -5.58 -15.13
N ALA A 136 0.31 -5.76 -13.82
CA ALA A 136 1.45 -6.44 -13.22
C ALA A 136 0.94 -7.38 -12.12
N ILE A 137 1.43 -8.62 -12.09
CA ILE A 137 1.06 -9.63 -11.09
C ILE A 137 2.28 -9.92 -10.22
N LEU A 138 2.11 -9.70 -8.92
CA LEU A 138 3.16 -9.81 -7.92
C LEU A 138 2.85 -10.98 -6.99
N ARG A 139 3.89 -11.68 -6.53
CA ARG A 139 3.77 -12.71 -5.49
C ARG A 139 4.83 -12.53 -4.42
N PHE A 140 4.41 -12.65 -3.17
CA PHE A 140 5.29 -12.64 -2.00
C PHE A 140 4.65 -13.43 -0.86
N VAL A 141 5.47 -13.79 0.13
CA VAL A 141 5.03 -14.48 1.34
C VAL A 141 4.98 -13.49 2.48
N THR A 142 3.86 -13.43 3.20
CA THR A 142 3.62 -12.51 4.34
C THR A 142 4.35 -12.96 5.60
N SER A 143 5.67 -12.91 5.59
CA SER A 143 6.56 -13.40 6.66
C SER A 143 7.00 -12.33 7.66
N ASN A 144 6.63 -11.06 7.43
CA ASN A 144 7.04 -9.91 8.22
C ASN A 144 5.80 -9.19 8.80
N PRO A 145 5.39 -9.48 10.05
CA PRO A 145 4.20 -8.89 10.65
C PRO A 145 4.36 -7.38 10.85
N GLY A 146 3.32 -6.61 10.56
CA GLY A 146 3.36 -5.15 10.66
C GLY A 146 2.36 -4.43 9.75
N TYR A 147 2.51 -3.12 9.67
CA TYR A 147 1.76 -2.24 8.77
C TYR A 147 2.69 -1.73 7.68
N TRP A 148 2.52 -2.21 6.46
CA TRP A 148 3.44 -1.95 5.35
C TRP A 148 2.82 -1.06 4.29
N PHE A 149 3.46 0.07 4.01
CA PHE A 149 2.95 1.03 3.05
C PHE A 149 3.16 0.52 1.62
N PHE A 150 2.10 0.57 0.82
CA PHE A 150 2.10 0.17 -0.59
C PHE A 150 1.54 1.30 -1.43
N HIS A 151 2.38 1.91 -2.26
CA HIS A 151 2.02 3.17 -2.89
C HIS A 151 2.69 3.36 -4.25
N CYS A 152 2.11 4.25 -5.05
CA CYS A 152 2.79 4.78 -6.22
C CYS A 152 3.97 5.65 -5.78
N HIS A 153 5.14 5.46 -6.39
CA HIS A 153 6.38 6.13 -6.04
C HIS A 153 6.56 7.47 -6.80
N ILE A 154 5.50 7.95 -7.46
CA ILE A 154 5.40 9.32 -7.96
C ILE A 154 4.90 10.19 -6.81
N SER A 155 5.70 11.14 -6.34
CA SER A 155 5.41 11.96 -5.15
C SER A 155 4.02 12.60 -5.17
N ASN A 156 3.61 13.15 -6.32
CA ASN A 156 2.28 13.75 -6.47
C ASN A 156 1.15 12.71 -6.31
N HIS A 157 1.35 11.48 -6.77
CA HIS A 157 0.32 10.45 -6.71
C HIS A 157 0.13 9.92 -5.28
N VAL A 158 1.22 9.67 -4.55
CA VAL A 158 1.15 9.25 -3.14
C VAL A 158 0.58 10.36 -2.25
N GLU A 159 0.94 11.62 -2.50
CA GLU A 159 0.39 12.77 -1.78
C GLU A 159 -1.12 12.91 -2.02
N MET A 160 -1.56 12.72 -3.27
CA MET A 160 -2.98 12.72 -3.60
C MET A 160 -3.73 11.49 -3.06
N GLY A 161 -3.05 10.44 -2.60
CA GLY A 161 -3.66 9.29 -1.92
C GLY A 161 -3.68 7.98 -2.72
N MET A 162 -2.81 7.82 -3.71
CA MET A 162 -2.61 6.55 -4.44
C MET A 162 -1.79 5.55 -3.64
N ALA A 163 -2.34 5.15 -2.50
CA ALA A 163 -1.67 4.29 -1.54
C ALA A 163 -2.66 3.42 -0.76
N LEU A 164 -2.12 2.41 -0.10
CA LEU A 164 -2.79 1.62 0.92
C LEU A 164 -1.75 1.09 1.89
N VAL A 165 -2.22 0.48 2.97
CA VAL A 165 -1.39 -0.21 3.94
C VAL A 165 -1.78 -1.69 3.97
N MET A 166 -0.78 -2.57 3.93
CA MET A 166 -0.96 -4.00 4.14
C MET A 166 -0.70 -4.30 5.62
N LYS A 167 -1.74 -4.72 6.36
CA LYS A 167 -1.58 -5.24 7.71
C LYS A 167 -1.28 -6.73 7.62
N VAL A 168 -0.10 -7.14 8.04
CA VAL A 168 0.33 -8.54 8.08
C VAL A 168 0.35 -9.04 9.51
N GLY A 169 -0.35 -10.15 9.78
CA GLY A 169 -0.46 -10.74 11.11
C GLY A 169 -1.38 -9.97 12.05
N ASP A 170 -1.52 -10.49 13.26
CA ASP A 170 -2.22 -9.83 14.37
C ASP A 170 -1.26 -8.96 15.19
N HIS A 171 -1.78 -8.14 16.10
CA HIS A 171 -0.93 -7.20 16.86
C HIS A 171 0.05 -7.94 17.76
N GLU A 172 -0.31 -9.14 18.22
CA GLU A 172 0.50 -10.05 19.01
C GLU A 172 1.69 -10.63 18.24
N ASP A 173 1.61 -10.66 16.90
CA ASP A 173 2.73 -11.08 16.04
C ASP A 173 3.76 -9.96 15.82
N MET A 174 3.40 -8.70 16.12
CA MET A 174 4.21 -7.52 15.84
C MET A 174 5.03 -7.12 17.07
N LEU A 175 6.29 -6.71 16.85
CA LEU A 175 7.16 -6.18 17.91
C LEU A 175 6.49 -5.00 18.64
N GLU A 176 6.63 -4.94 19.95
CA GLU A 176 6.19 -3.80 20.76
C GLU A 176 7.03 -2.56 20.43
N GLU A 177 6.41 -1.38 20.57
CA GLU A 177 7.11 -0.12 20.47
C GLU A 177 8.16 0.04 21.60
N PRO A 178 9.29 0.71 21.34
CA PRO A 178 10.23 1.11 22.39
C PRO A 178 9.54 1.96 23.47
N GLU A 179 9.97 1.81 24.74
CA GLU A 179 9.36 2.53 25.88
C GLU A 179 9.35 4.07 25.72
N ASP A 180 10.31 4.63 24.99
CA ASP A 180 10.46 6.07 24.74
C ASP A 180 10.03 6.50 23.33
N PHE A 181 9.25 5.66 22.63
CA PHE A 181 8.80 5.98 21.26
C PHE A 181 7.82 7.18 21.27
N PRO A 182 8.04 8.22 20.44
CA PRO A 182 7.17 9.39 20.41
C PRO A 182 5.74 9.06 19.97
N THR A 183 4.76 9.64 20.67
CA THR A 183 3.36 9.56 20.28
C THR A 183 2.91 10.80 19.51
N CYS A 184 1.92 10.62 18.65
CA CYS A 184 1.31 11.62 17.79
C CYS A 184 -0.21 11.63 17.99
N GLY A 185 -0.83 12.72 17.55
CA GLY A 185 -2.27 12.88 17.54
C GLY A 185 -2.68 14.01 16.61
N SER A 186 -3.98 14.28 16.56
CA SER A 186 -4.53 15.35 15.72
C SER A 186 -3.92 16.69 16.11
N TRP A 187 -3.40 17.43 15.13
CA TRP A 187 -2.94 18.79 15.34
C TRP A 187 -4.12 19.66 15.78
N GLN A 188 -4.05 20.17 17.00
CA GLN A 188 -5.03 21.13 17.50
C GLN A 188 -4.45 22.54 17.33
N ARG A 189 -5.11 23.36 16.51
CA ARG A 189 -4.86 24.80 16.54
C ARG A 189 -5.18 25.28 17.95
N LYS A 190 -4.18 25.71 18.72
CA LYS A 190 -4.48 26.47 19.94
C LYS A 190 -5.33 27.64 19.51
N ALA A 191 -6.57 27.71 20.00
CA ALA A 191 -7.41 28.88 19.78
C ALA A 191 -6.60 30.09 20.22
N ASP A 192 -6.54 31.10 19.35
CA ASP A 192 -5.84 32.34 19.57
C ASP A 192 -6.44 33.02 20.82
N SER A 193 -6.00 32.61 22.00
CA SER A 193 -6.10 33.40 23.22
C SER A 193 -5.08 34.51 23.01
N GLY A 194 -5.60 35.71 22.77
CA GLY A 194 -4.87 36.85 22.21
C GLY A 194 -3.73 37.38 23.07
N ASP A 195 -2.65 36.60 23.19
CA ASP A 195 -1.32 37.04 23.58
C ASP A 195 -0.32 36.49 22.56
N GLU A 196 0.05 37.36 21.63
CA GLU A 196 1.07 37.15 20.62
C GLU A 196 2.43 37.02 21.30
N LYS A 197 2.80 35.79 21.69
CA LYS A 197 4.22 35.41 21.79
C LYS A 197 4.55 34.56 20.60
N GLN A 198 5.26 35.18 19.65
CA GLN A 198 5.94 34.51 18.56
C GLN A 198 6.67 33.29 19.11
N LEU A 199 6.24 32.09 18.72
CA LEU A 199 7.05 30.89 18.92
C LEU A 199 8.20 30.97 17.92
N GLU A 200 9.38 31.32 18.43
CA GLU A 200 10.65 31.11 17.73
C GLU A 200 10.72 29.66 17.24
N PRO A 201 11.09 29.39 15.98
CA PRO A 201 11.30 28.04 15.51
C PRO A 201 12.42 27.42 16.35
N GLY A 202 12.11 26.34 17.06
CA GLY A 202 13.09 25.57 17.81
C GLY A 202 14.19 25.08 16.87
N VAL A 203 15.30 25.82 16.83
CA VAL A 203 16.58 25.36 16.28
C VAL A 203 16.98 24.17 17.14
N ARG A 204 16.76 22.96 16.64
CA ARG A 204 17.36 21.78 17.24
C ARG A 204 18.87 21.88 17.04
N ASP A 205 19.58 21.86 18.15
CA ASP A 205 21.03 21.86 18.21
C ASP A 205 21.60 20.68 17.40
N VAL A 206 22.26 20.98 16.28
CA VAL A 206 22.77 20.00 15.30
C VAL A 206 23.99 19.24 15.85
N ASN A 207 24.45 19.58 17.07
CA ASN A 207 25.68 19.03 17.67
C ASN A 207 25.48 17.94 18.74
N LYS A 208 24.28 17.36 18.89
CA LYS A 208 24.13 16.05 19.56
C LYS A 208 24.10 14.92 18.54
N GLN A 209 25.19 14.82 17.78
CA GLN A 209 25.46 13.67 16.93
C GLN A 209 26.16 12.58 17.73
N SER A 210 25.89 11.33 17.34
CA SER A 210 26.75 10.16 17.50
C SER A 210 26.97 9.59 18.91
N SER A 211 26.09 8.66 19.30
CA SER A 211 26.50 7.32 19.76
C SER A 211 25.26 6.47 20.03
N ASN A 212 24.75 5.80 18.99
CA ASN A 212 24.16 4.46 19.01
C ASN A 212 23.60 4.14 17.62
N LEU A 213 24.52 4.07 16.64
CA LEU A 213 24.30 3.26 15.45
C LEU A 213 24.64 1.81 15.84
N MET A 214 23.80 1.21 16.68
CA MET A 214 23.87 -0.22 16.96
C MET A 214 22.81 -0.89 16.09
N LEU A 215 23.28 -1.32 14.91
CA LEU A 215 22.83 -2.48 14.14
C LEU A 215 21.38 -2.95 14.41
N ALA A 216 20.41 -2.30 13.77
CA ALA A 216 19.11 -2.92 13.49
C ALA A 216 19.19 -3.85 12.24
N ASN A 217 20.35 -4.49 12.02
CA ASN A 217 20.56 -5.48 10.97
C ASN A 217 20.46 -6.93 11.48
N ASP A 218 20.22 -7.12 12.79
CA ASP A 218 20.20 -8.46 13.42
C ASP A 218 18.80 -8.87 13.93
N VAL A 219 17.74 -8.21 13.48
CA VAL A 219 16.46 -8.95 13.38
C VAL A 219 16.66 -9.86 12.19
N ILE A 220 16.97 -11.13 12.46
CA ILE A 220 16.79 -12.20 11.48
C ILE A 220 15.29 -12.22 11.18
N THR A 221 14.85 -11.31 10.31
CA THR A 221 13.76 -11.61 9.41
C THR A 221 14.22 -12.91 8.78
N LYS A 222 13.43 -13.98 8.93
CA LYS A 222 13.44 -14.98 7.87
C LYS A 222 12.93 -14.20 6.67
N ASP A 223 13.83 -13.52 5.97
CA ASP A 223 13.48 -12.79 4.77
C ASP A 223 13.31 -13.85 3.68
N ILE A 224 12.12 -14.42 3.70
CA ILE A 224 11.67 -15.46 2.78
C ILE A 224 11.63 -14.89 1.33
N SER A 225 11.79 -13.57 1.15
CA SER A 225 11.90 -12.96 -0.17
C SER A 225 13.15 -13.39 -0.95
N TYR A 226 14.18 -13.91 -0.26
CA TYR A 226 15.36 -14.52 -0.87
C TYR A 226 15.21 -16.01 -1.17
N LEU A 227 14.05 -16.61 -0.90
CA LEU A 227 13.88 -18.01 -1.22
C LEU A 227 13.94 -18.22 -2.74
N PRO A 228 14.63 -19.27 -3.22
CA PRO A 228 14.59 -19.66 -4.61
C PRO A 228 13.15 -19.85 -5.09
N SER A 229 12.85 -19.59 -6.37
CA SER A 229 11.50 -19.75 -6.95
C SER A 229 10.86 -21.11 -6.64
N LEU A 230 11.70 -22.14 -6.46
CA LEU A 230 11.31 -23.48 -6.07
C LEU A 230 10.53 -23.54 -4.74
N GLN A 231 10.79 -22.62 -3.79
CA GLN A 231 10.15 -22.64 -2.47
C GLN A 231 8.83 -21.85 -2.44
N LEU A 232 8.61 -20.94 -3.39
CA LEU A 232 7.28 -20.41 -3.72
C LEU A 232 6.38 -21.49 -4.32
N ASP A 233 6.95 -22.41 -5.09
CA ASP A 233 6.23 -23.58 -5.60
C ASP A 233 5.91 -24.59 -4.50
N LEU A 234 6.82 -24.82 -3.54
CA LEU A 234 6.54 -25.63 -2.34
C LEU A 234 5.43 -25.01 -1.46
N TYR A 235 5.32 -23.68 -1.44
CA TYR A 235 4.22 -22.98 -0.77
C TYR A 235 2.85 -23.22 -1.47
N ASN A 236 2.83 -23.61 -2.76
CA ASN A 236 1.58 -23.92 -3.45
C ASN A 236 0.96 -25.26 -3.02
N GLU A 237 1.72 -26.21 -2.47
CA GLU A 237 1.22 -27.57 -2.19
C GLU A 237 0.57 -27.74 -0.80
N GLY A 238 0.76 -26.78 0.12
CA GLY A 238 0.18 -26.87 1.47
C GLY A 238 -0.21 -25.54 2.12
N THR A 239 0.16 -24.40 1.53
CA THR A 239 -0.05 -23.10 2.17
C THR A 239 -1.23 -22.35 1.56
N LYS A 240 -2.03 -21.69 2.40
CA LYS A 240 -3.23 -20.94 1.98
C LYS A 240 -2.83 -19.81 1.03
N LYS A 241 -3.06 -19.99 -0.27
CA LYS A 241 -2.89 -18.92 -1.25
C LYS A 241 -4.00 -17.89 -1.09
N ILE A 242 -3.61 -16.63 -0.95
CA ILE A 242 -4.49 -15.49 -0.79
C ILE A 242 -4.37 -14.59 -2.00
N LEU A 243 -5.43 -14.52 -2.79
CA LEU A 243 -5.50 -13.60 -3.92
C LEU A 243 -6.03 -12.24 -3.45
N ARG A 244 -5.34 -11.17 -3.84
CA ARG A 244 -5.76 -9.78 -3.64
C ARG A 244 -5.69 -9.04 -4.97
N THR A 245 -6.83 -8.68 -5.51
CA THR A 245 -6.89 -7.86 -6.73
C THR A 245 -6.88 -6.39 -6.32
N ILE A 246 -5.90 -5.65 -6.81
CA ILE A 246 -5.70 -4.23 -6.50
C ILE A 246 -5.69 -3.49 -7.83
N TYR A 247 -6.79 -2.83 -8.19
CA TYR A 247 -6.78 -2.02 -9.40
C TYR A 247 -6.43 -0.57 -9.08
N ILE A 248 -5.76 0.02 -10.04
CA ILE A 248 -5.18 1.34 -10.01
C ILE A 248 -5.98 2.20 -10.97
N ASN A 249 -6.51 3.32 -10.46
CA ASN A 249 -7.23 4.27 -11.29
C ASN A 249 -6.57 5.65 -11.18
N HIS A 250 -5.99 6.12 -12.28
CA HIS A 250 -5.51 7.48 -12.40
C HIS A 250 -6.39 8.24 -13.39
N PHE A 251 -7.19 9.17 -12.86
CA PHE A 251 -8.01 10.09 -13.65
C PHE A 251 -7.51 11.50 -13.41
N HIS A 252 -7.13 12.19 -14.48
CA HIS A 252 -6.79 13.59 -14.45
C HIS A 252 -7.82 14.32 -15.29
N GLU A 253 -8.67 15.14 -14.67
CA GLU A 253 -9.54 16.04 -15.42
C GLU A 253 -8.62 16.91 -16.31
N LYS A 254 -8.90 16.96 -17.62
CA LYS A 254 -8.24 17.94 -18.49
C LYS A 254 -8.66 19.29 -17.92
N SER A 255 -7.73 20.04 -17.33
CA SER A 255 -7.94 21.47 -17.15
C SER A 255 -8.13 22.05 -18.55
N SER A 256 -9.37 22.39 -18.88
CA SER A 256 -9.76 23.17 -20.05
C SER A 256 -9.07 24.52 -20.05
#